data_AF-A0A9D5NB72-F1
#
_entry.id   AF-A0A9D5NB72-F1
#
_cell.length_a   1.000
_cell.length_b   1.000
_cell.length_c   1.000
_cell.angle_alpha   90.00
_cell.angle_beta   90.00
_cell.angle_gamma   90.00
#
_symmetry.space_group_name_H-M   'P 1'
#
loop_
_entity.id
_entity.type
_entity.pdbx_description
1 polymer ?
#
loop_
_entity_poly.entity_id
_entity_poly.type
_entity_poly.pdbx_seq_one_letter_code
_entity_poly.pdbx_strand_id
1 'polypeptide(L)'
;MPIKVTGFSVLDSEKEKKKTQKVFVDRDQAIAFFDHALEGLRKEPDQTDIIYYWGVGGIGKSHLINHLFRETGGNPQTYEMVDNKETVLWRDQIRVKYNLDISQNEIEVLFSLRCKLKEEVKKRCQKDFDFLLFDYTLLKYEEKSDTEHKTNGSSNNSRTSNIADLLISEVNMICGKYNLLNPVSEISFVTVPVQLVTSAFKTVFQKAEMRKYMQDIESIEYYNSDRILKKLPWAFAMDVIRLEQMISKTGFRAMPIIIAIDTVERLFYDNPDNVNNPEYDISWLFGKPGAGDTTGLLYTIPSVLWVLCGRDRLNDEVLPGEFQFKLERLDASHVEEVIRTREITASDEIIAAINEVTEGVPAYLDICAELCIEKEDAVTTEDFEGGITRIVNRYMQLMTDTDKENLHLMTSLGQWIDQDFIEISDL
;
A
#
# COMPACT_ATOMS: atom_id res chain seq x y z
N MET A 1 -47.83 -6.16 27.87
CA MET A 1 -46.95 -6.27 29.04
C MET A 1 -45.55 -6.59 28.55
N PRO A 2 -44.62 -5.63 28.50
CA PRO A 2 -43.22 -5.91 28.27
C PRO A 2 -42.53 -6.20 29.61
N ILE A 3 -41.76 -7.29 29.63
CA ILE A 3 -40.97 -7.75 30.76
C ILE A 3 -39.79 -6.79 30.92
N LYS A 4 -39.68 -6.16 32.10
CA LYS A 4 -38.46 -5.49 32.58
C LYS A 4 -37.42 -6.57 32.87
N VAL A 5 -36.30 -6.55 32.17
CA VAL A 5 -35.05 -7.17 32.64
C VAL A 5 -34.19 -6.05 33.21
N THR A 6 -34.13 -6.01 34.53
CA THR A 6 -33.20 -5.19 35.31
C THR A 6 -31.90 -5.95 35.51
N GLY A 7 -30.77 -5.29 35.25
CA GLY A 7 -29.51 -5.51 35.95
C GLY A 7 -28.55 -6.50 35.31
N PHE A 8 -27.52 -5.96 34.65
CA PHE A 8 -26.12 -6.36 34.87
C PHE A 8 -25.26 -5.11 34.66
N SER A 9 -24.97 -4.41 35.77
CA SER A 9 -23.89 -3.43 35.82
C SER A 9 -22.61 -4.20 36.10
N VAL A 10 -21.91 -4.61 35.05
CA VAL A 10 -20.50 -5.00 35.18
C VAL A 10 -19.70 -3.70 35.19
N LEU A 11 -19.34 -3.28 36.40
CA LEU A 11 -18.26 -2.33 36.62
C LEU A 11 -16.96 -3.06 36.31
N ASP A 12 -16.62 -3.19 35.03
CA ASP A 12 -15.23 -3.40 34.65
C ASP A 12 -14.59 -2.03 34.67
N SER A 13 -13.82 -1.78 35.73
CA SER A 13 -12.83 -0.72 35.74
C SER A 13 -11.76 -1.06 34.72
N GLU A 14 -12.02 -0.76 33.45
CA GLU A 14 -10.96 -0.61 32.45
C GLU A 14 -10.04 0.49 32.98
N LYS A 15 -8.90 0.11 33.56
CA LYS A 15 -7.77 1.02 33.66
C LYS A 15 -7.53 1.50 32.24
N GLU A 16 -7.73 2.79 31.96
CA GLU A 16 -7.28 3.41 30.72
C GLU A 16 -5.80 3.07 30.57
N LYS A 17 -5.47 2.08 29.74
CA LYS A 17 -4.09 1.74 29.40
C LYS A 17 -3.49 3.00 28.81
N LYS A 18 -2.52 3.60 29.50
CA LYS A 18 -1.78 4.78 29.04
C LYS A 18 -1.02 4.38 27.76
N LYS A 19 -1.68 4.48 26.61
CA LYS A 19 -1.07 4.17 25.31
C LYS A 19 -0.01 5.22 25.04
N THR A 20 1.22 4.76 24.79
CA THR A 20 2.32 5.67 24.47
C THR A 20 2.11 6.30 23.11
N GLN A 21 2.43 7.60 23.04
CA GLN A 21 2.58 8.26 21.77
C GLN A 21 3.86 7.72 21.11
N LYS A 22 3.72 7.03 19.98
CA LYS A 22 4.88 6.58 19.20
C LYS A 22 5.63 7.80 18.68
N VAL A 23 6.89 7.95 19.09
CA VAL A 23 7.78 9.01 18.64
C VAL A 23 8.57 8.50 17.45
N PHE A 24 8.57 9.27 16.36
CA PHE A 24 9.37 8.98 15.18
C PHE A 24 10.74 9.64 15.36
N VAL A 25 11.78 8.84 15.59
CA VAL A 25 13.14 9.32 15.89
C VAL A 25 14.12 8.74 14.88
N ASP A 26 15.15 9.53 14.53
CA ASP A 26 16.33 9.14 13.75
C ASP A 26 16.04 8.53 12.38
N ARG A 27 15.45 9.34 11.50
CA ARG A 27 15.25 8.98 10.10
C ARG A 27 15.54 10.14 9.16
N ASP A 28 16.33 11.11 9.60
CA ASP A 28 16.61 12.35 8.85
C ASP A 28 17.24 12.07 7.48
N GLN A 29 18.17 11.13 7.40
CA GLN A 29 18.77 10.75 6.13
C GLN A 29 17.77 10.08 5.18
N ALA A 30 16.88 9.24 5.71
CA ALA A 30 15.82 8.61 4.93
C ALA A 30 14.79 9.64 4.46
N ILE A 31 14.41 10.59 5.33
CA ILE A 31 13.54 11.71 4.97
C ILE A 31 14.21 12.57 3.89
N ALA A 32 15.48 12.93 4.06
CA ALA A 32 16.23 13.70 3.07
C ALA A 32 16.33 12.96 1.72
N PHE A 33 16.45 11.64 1.73
CA PHE A 33 16.44 10.81 0.52
C PHE A 33 15.09 10.88 -0.20
N PHE A 34 13.98 10.77 0.55
CA PHE A 34 12.63 10.98 0.00
C PHE A 34 12.43 12.40 -0.56
N ASP A 35 12.84 13.42 0.20
CA ASP A 35 12.67 14.83 -0.18
C ASP A 35 13.49 15.16 -1.43
N HIS A 36 14.68 14.59 -1.56
CA HIS A 36 15.52 14.73 -2.75
C HIS A 36 14.83 14.16 -3.99
N ALA A 37 14.27 12.95 -3.88
CA ALA A 37 13.55 12.31 -4.99
C ALA A 37 12.29 13.11 -5.40
N LEU A 38 11.54 13.57 -4.40
CA LEU A 38 10.35 14.38 -4.62
C LEU A 38 10.67 15.74 -5.28
N GLU A 39 11.78 16.37 -4.91
CA GLU A 39 12.24 17.61 -5.53
C GLU A 39 12.78 17.38 -6.95
N GLY A 40 13.42 16.23 -7.22
CA GLY A 40 13.78 15.79 -8.56
C GLY A 40 12.58 15.75 -9.49
N LEU A 41 11.50 15.09 -9.05
CA LEU A 41 10.24 15.01 -9.78
C LEU A 41 9.61 16.37 -10.10
N ARG A 42 9.86 17.40 -9.28
CA ARG A 42 9.35 18.76 -9.53
C ARG A 42 10.17 19.51 -10.57
N LYS A 43 11.49 19.35 -10.53
CA LYS A 43 12.41 20.00 -11.47
C LYS A 43 12.28 19.38 -12.86
N GLU A 44 12.10 18.07 -12.90
CA GLU A 44 12.02 17.28 -14.12
C GLU A 44 10.75 16.42 -14.09
N PRO A 45 9.56 17.02 -14.28
CA PRO A 45 8.27 16.33 -14.16
C PRO A 45 8.14 15.16 -15.14
N ASP A 46 8.77 15.24 -16.31
CA ASP A 46 8.72 14.16 -17.30
C ASP A 46 9.54 12.92 -16.90
N GLN A 47 10.20 12.92 -15.74
CA GLN A 47 10.93 11.75 -15.22
C GLN A 47 10.09 10.98 -14.19
N THR A 48 10.44 9.70 -14.04
CA THR A 48 9.94 8.86 -12.95
C THR A 48 11.06 8.74 -11.92
N ASP A 49 10.70 8.79 -10.64
CA ASP A 49 11.66 8.57 -9.57
C ASP A 49 11.24 7.37 -8.72
N ILE A 50 12.22 6.62 -8.25
CA ILE A 50 12.04 5.36 -7.55
C ILE A 50 12.93 5.39 -6.32
N ILE A 51 12.34 5.11 -5.16
CA ILE A 51 13.07 4.90 -3.92
C ILE A 51 12.75 3.53 -3.35
N TYR A 52 13.76 2.84 -2.83
CA TYR A 52 13.62 1.55 -2.17
C TYR A 52 14.25 1.59 -0.79
N TYR A 53 13.41 1.54 0.25
CA TYR A 53 13.88 1.40 1.62
C TYR A 53 13.99 -0.09 1.99
N TRP A 54 15.18 -0.51 2.39
CA TRP A 54 15.41 -1.87 2.86
C TRP A 54 16.04 -1.91 4.25
N GLY A 55 15.97 -3.07 4.90
CA GLY A 55 16.52 -3.26 6.24
C GLY A 55 15.76 -4.32 7.02
N VAL A 56 16.30 -4.69 8.19
CA VAL A 56 15.78 -5.80 8.99
C VAL A 56 14.28 -5.69 9.34
N GLY A 57 13.65 -6.82 9.65
CA GLY A 57 12.28 -6.84 10.16
C GLY A 57 12.14 -5.95 11.40
N GLY A 58 11.05 -5.18 11.48
CA GLY A 58 10.82 -4.28 12.62
C GLY A 58 11.64 -2.98 12.63
N ILE A 59 12.44 -2.70 11.59
CA ILE A 59 13.27 -1.47 11.49
C ILE A 59 12.48 -0.16 11.34
N GLY A 60 11.15 -0.26 11.15
CA GLY A 60 10.26 0.90 11.05
C GLY A 60 9.91 1.37 9.64
N LYS A 61 10.12 0.57 8.58
CA LYS A 61 9.77 0.92 7.18
C LYS A 61 8.33 1.40 7.01
N SER A 62 7.35 0.62 7.45
CA SER A 62 5.94 1.00 7.35
C SER A 62 5.62 2.24 8.20
N HIS A 63 6.33 2.44 9.31
CA HIS A 63 6.20 3.65 10.13
C HIS A 63 6.79 4.87 9.43
N LEU A 64 7.95 4.74 8.76
CA LEU A 64 8.55 5.75 7.89
C LEU A 64 7.60 6.13 6.75
N ILE A 65 7.05 5.18 6.00
CA ILE A 65 6.07 5.51 4.93
C ILE A 65 4.89 6.28 5.51
N ASN A 66 4.33 5.82 6.63
CA ASN A 66 3.21 6.51 7.27
C ASN A 66 3.59 7.90 7.77
N HIS A 67 4.80 8.07 8.30
CA HIS A 67 5.34 9.36 8.73
C HIS A 67 5.50 10.28 7.52
N LEU A 68 6.17 9.84 6.46
CA LEU A 68 6.29 10.58 5.20
C LEU A 68 4.92 10.98 4.67
N PHE A 69 3.92 10.08 4.72
CA PHE A 69 2.55 10.36 4.27
C PHE A 69 1.75 11.27 5.23
N ARG A 70 2.17 11.44 6.48
CA ARG A 70 1.53 12.32 7.48
C ARG A 70 2.20 13.69 7.55
N GLU A 71 3.52 13.74 7.64
CA GLU A 71 4.33 14.93 7.95
C GLU A 71 4.59 15.82 6.74
N THR A 72 4.70 15.24 5.53
CA THR A 72 4.55 16.04 4.30
C THR A 72 3.11 16.55 4.11
N GLY A 73 2.19 16.25 5.05
CA GLY A 73 0.88 16.90 5.18
C GLY A 73 0.86 18.16 6.07
N GLY A 74 1.96 18.48 6.77
CA GLY A 74 2.20 19.72 7.52
C GLY A 74 1.17 20.08 8.61
N ASN A 75 1.63 20.16 9.86
CA ASN A 75 0.93 20.88 10.93
C ASN A 75 0.79 22.38 10.52
N PRO A 76 -0.37 23.05 10.68
CA PRO A 76 -0.57 24.41 10.17
C PRO A 76 0.27 25.54 10.79
N GLN A 77 1.14 25.27 11.76
CA GLN A 77 1.64 26.30 12.68
C GLN A 77 3.16 26.52 12.73
N THR A 78 3.97 25.81 11.96
CA THR A 78 5.42 26.09 11.87
C THR A 78 5.78 26.59 10.47
N TYR A 79 5.59 27.89 10.26
CA TYR A 79 6.15 28.64 9.13
C TYR A 79 7.08 29.72 9.68
N GLU A 80 8.38 29.60 9.44
CA GLU A 80 9.22 30.81 9.34
C GLU A 80 9.29 31.20 7.87
N MET A 81 8.91 32.45 7.61
CA MET A 81 9.04 33.11 6.31
C MET A 81 10.53 33.25 5.99
N VAL A 82 11.10 32.36 5.19
CA VAL A 82 12.41 32.58 4.58
C VAL A 82 12.20 33.05 3.14
N ASP A 83 12.40 34.35 2.94
CA ASP A 83 12.63 35.00 1.65
C ASP A 83 11.66 34.71 0.50
N ASN A 84 10.42 35.26 0.58
CA ASN A 84 9.56 35.66 -0.56
C ASN A 84 9.40 34.67 -1.74
N LYS A 85 9.74 33.40 -1.56
CA LYS A 85 9.49 32.29 -2.47
C LYS A 85 8.26 31.60 -1.93
N GLU A 86 7.22 31.49 -2.74
CA GLU A 86 6.09 30.63 -2.45
C GLU A 86 6.60 29.21 -2.17
N THR A 87 6.73 28.85 -0.90
CA THR A 87 6.82 27.46 -0.47
C THR A 87 5.45 26.85 -0.73
N VAL A 88 5.26 26.33 -1.94
CA VAL A 88 4.08 25.56 -2.31
C VAL A 88 3.91 24.47 -1.26
N LEU A 89 2.79 24.54 -0.55
CA LEU A 89 2.43 23.63 0.53
C LEU A 89 2.62 22.18 0.05
N TRP A 90 3.44 21.40 0.77
CA TRP A 90 3.64 19.96 0.57
C TRP A 90 2.35 19.10 0.66
N ARG A 91 1.22 19.75 0.98
CA ARG A 91 -0.11 19.19 1.24
C ARG A 91 -0.82 18.62 0.02
N ASP A 92 -0.43 19.04 -1.18
CA ASP A 92 -1.12 18.70 -2.42
C ASP A 92 -0.38 17.55 -3.12
N GLN A 93 -0.66 16.32 -2.68
CA GLN A 93 -0.13 15.07 -3.23
C GLN A 93 -1.25 14.02 -3.28
N ILE A 94 -1.28 13.20 -4.34
CA ILE A 94 -2.05 11.94 -4.33
C ILE A 94 -1.14 10.86 -3.77
N ARG A 95 -1.58 10.18 -2.71
CA ARG A 95 -0.76 9.19 -2.02
C ARG A 95 -1.54 7.89 -1.91
N VAL A 96 -0.99 6.81 -2.44
CA VAL A 96 -1.57 5.48 -2.31
C VAL A 96 -0.55 4.49 -1.79
N LYS A 97 -1.00 3.54 -0.98
CA LYS A 97 -0.15 2.48 -0.43
C LYS A 97 -0.77 1.12 -0.71
N TYR A 98 0.05 0.16 -1.14
CA TYR A 98 -0.30 -1.25 -1.25
C TYR A 98 0.68 -2.10 -0.42
N ASN A 99 0.18 -3.17 0.21
CA ASN A 99 1.02 -4.14 0.92
C ASN A 99 0.92 -5.48 0.18
N LEU A 100 2.05 -5.99 -0.29
CA LEU A 100 2.15 -7.27 -0.99
C LEU A 100 1.92 -8.49 -0.10
N ASP A 101 1.78 -8.34 1.22
CA ASP A 101 1.26 -9.41 2.08
C ASP A 101 -0.22 -9.74 1.80
N ILE A 102 -0.98 -8.81 1.21
CA ILE A 102 -2.40 -9.00 0.88
C ILE A 102 -2.54 -9.94 -0.33
N SER A 103 -1.82 -9.62 -1.42
CA SER A 103 -1.78 -10.44 -2.63
C SER A 103 -0.56 -10.07 -3.47
N GLN A 104 0.01 -11.06 -4.14
CA GLN A 104 1.09 -10.91 -5.11
C GLN A 104 0.58 -11.00 -6.57
N ASN A 105 -0.72 -11.28 -6.76
CA ASN A 105 -1.31 -11.38 -8.08
C ASN A 105 -1.37 -10.00 -8.75
N GLU A 106 -0.75 -9.87 -9.93
CA GLU A 106 -0.66 -8.63 -10.70
C GLU A 106 -2.03 -7.93 -10.87
N ILE A 107 -3.07 -8.67 -11.21
CA ILE A 107 -4.42 -8.12 -11.45
C ILE A 107 -4.97 -7.50 -10.16
N GLU A 108 -4.84 -8.22 -9.04
CA GLU A 108 -5.33 -7.76 -7.73
C GLU A 108 -4.56 -6.53 -7.23
N VAL A 109 -3.24 -6.50 -7.43
CA VAL A 109 -2.39 -5.37 -7.08
C VAL A 109 -2.79 -4.13 -7.88
N LEU A 110 -2.84 -4.24 -9.21
CA LEU A 110 -3.20 -3.13 -10.10
C LEU A 110 -4.63 -2.62 -9.84
N PHE A 111 -5.58 -3.54 -9.63
CA PHE A 111 -6.96 -3.18 -9.33
C PHE A 111 -7.07 -2.43 -7.98
N SER A 112 -6.36 -2.88 -6.95
CA SER A 112 -6.34 -2.20 -5.65
C SER A 112 -5.72 -0.80 -5.75
N LEU A 113 -4.60 -0.66 -6.47
CA LEU A 113 -3.98 0.64 -6.73
C LEU A 113 -4.93 1.57 -7.49
N ARG A 114 -5.63 1.05 -8.51
CA ARG A 114 -6.64 1.79 -9.27
C ARG A 114 -7.76 2.32 -8.36
N CYS A 115 -8.30 1.48 -7.49
CA CYS A 115 -9.37 1.88 -6.56
C CYS A 115 -8.88 2.94 -5.58
N LYS A 116 -7.70 2.77 -4.98
CA LYS A 116 -7.11 3.73 -4.04
C LYS A 116 -6.80 5.08 -4.70
N LEU A 117 -6.28 5.06 -5.93
CA LEU A 117 -6.01 6.29 -6.68
C LEU A 117 -7.30 7.04 -6.99
N LYS A 118 -8.34 6.34 -7.45
CA LYS A 118 -9.66 6.95 -7.73
C LYS A 118 -10.25 7.61 -6.47
N GLU A 119 -10.17 6.94 -5.32
CA GLU A 119 -10.65 7.48 -4.05
C GLU A 119 -9.87 8.74 -3.62
N GLU A 120 -8.53 8.68 -3.65
CA GLU A 120 -7.70 9.82 -3.24
C GLU A 120 -7.84 11.00 -4.20
N VAL A 121 -7.98 10.76 -5.51
CA VAL A 121 -8.27 11.83 -6.48
C VAL A 121 -9.62 12.48 -6.18
N LYS A 122 -10.66 11.69 -5.92
CA LYS A 122 -11.98 12.21 -5.55
C LYS A 122 -11.92 13.06 -4.29
N LYS A 123 -11.23 12.57 -3.27
CA LYS A 123 -11.06 13.25 -1.98
C LYS A 123 -10.27 14.56 -2.09
N ARG A 124 -9.17 14.56 -2.86
CA ARG A 124 -8.24 15.70 -2.95
C ARG A 124 -8.63 16.71 -4.02
N CYS A 125 -9.01 16.23 -5.19
CA CYS A 125 -9.32 17.07 -6.34
C CYS A 125 -10.81 17.40 -6.45
N GLN A 126 -11.67 16.78 -5.64
CA GLN A 126 -13.14 16.91 -5.73
C GLN A 126 -13.68 16.60 -7.13
N LYS A 127 -13.01 15.68 -7.83
CA LYS A 127 -13.34 15.25 -9.20
C LYS A 127 -13.31 13.74 -9.29
N ASP A 128 -14.27 13.18 -10.01
CA ASP A 128 -14.23 11.77 -10.38
C ASP A 128 -13.27 11.57 -11.56
N PHE A 129 -12.47 10.50 -11.49
CA PHE A 129 -11.60 10.06 -12.57
C PHE A 129 -11.91 8.59 -12.89
N ASP A 130 -11.95 8.28 -14.18
CA ASP A 130 -12.31 6.96 -14.69
C ASP A 130 -11.09 6.32 -15.38
N PHE A 131 -10.66 5.16 -14.88
CA PHE A 131 -9.55 4.36 -15.42
C PHE A 131 -10.02 3.53 -16.63
N LEU A 132 -10.46 4.23 -17.68
CA LEU A 132 -11.14 3.64 -18.82
C LEU A 132 -10.31 2.60 -19.58
N LEU A 133 -9.00 2.81 -19.74
CA LEU A 133 -8.13 1.87 -20.46
C LEU A 133 -7.91 0.62 -19.62
N PHE A 134 -7.59 0.80 -18.34
CA PHE A 134 -7.37 -0.32 -17.43
C PHE A 134 -8.65 -1.15 -17.27
N ASP A 135 -9.78 -0.50 -16.96
CA ASP A 135 -11.07 -1.16 -16.74
C ASP A 135 -11.52 -1.93 -18.01
N TYR A 136 -11.35 -1.36 -19.21
CA TYR A 136 -11.64 -2.05 -20.47
C TYR A 136 -10.71 -3.25 -20.71
N THR A 137 -9.40 -3.06 -20.50
CA THR A 137 -8.39 -4.11 -20.73
C THR A 137 -8.63 -5.29 -19.80
N LEU A 138 -8.97 -5.03 -18.54
CA LEU A 138 -9.28 -6.06 -17.55
C LEU A 138 -10.57 -6.82 -17.89
N LEU A 139 -11.63 -6.11 -18.29
CA LEU A 139 -12.85 -6.77 -18.77
C LEU A 139 -12.60 -7.63 -20.02
N LYS A 140 -11.73 -7.17 -20.93
CA LYS A 140 -11.35 -7.95 -22.11
C LYS A 140 -10.52 -9.17 -21.76
N TYR A 141 -9.66 -9.08 -20.75
CA TYR A 141 -8.94 -10.23 -20.22
C TYR A 141 -9.93 -11.28 -19.71
N GLU A 142 -10.87 -10.92 -18.84
CA GLU A 142 -11.89 -11.84 -18.31
C GLU A 142 -12.73 -12.46 -19.43
N GLU A 143 -13.19 -11.66 -20.41
CA GLU A 143 -13.97 -12.14 -21.56
C GLU A 143 -13.22 -13.23 -22.36
N LYS A 144 -11.92 -13.06 -22.58
CA LYS A 144 -11.08 -14.00 -23.34
C LYS A 144 -10.73 -15.22 -22.51
N SER A 145 -10.35 -15.05 -21.25
CA SER A 145 -10.04 -16.14 -20.32
C SER A 145 -11.24 -17.07 -20.14
N ASP A 146 -12.44 -16.52 -19.96
CA ASP A 146 -13.69 -17.30 -19.87
C ASP A 146 -13.97 -18.10 -21.15
N THR A 147 -13.71 -17.50 -22.31
CA THR A 147 -13.93 -18.16 -23.60
C THR A 147 -12.97 -19.32 -23.78
N GLU A 148 -11.70 -19.13 -23.43
CA GLU A 148 -10.65 -20.14 -23.50
C GLU A 148 -10.90 -21.29 -22.50
N HIS A 149 -11.36 -21.00 -21.28
CA HIS A 149 -11.73 -22.01 -20.28
C HIS A 149 -12.95 -22.85 -20.70
N LYS A 150 -13.99 -22.22 -21.26
CA LYS A 150 -15.17 -22.92 -21.79
C LYS A 150 -14.84 -23.86 -22.94
N THR A 151 -13.87 -23.51 -23.78
CA THR A 151 -13.38 -24.41 -24.85
C THR A 151 -12.54 -25.58 -24.33
N ASN A 152 -11.91 -25.44 -23.16
CA ASN A 152 -11.00 -26.44 -22.58
C ASN A 152 -11.63 -27.29 -21.45
N GLY A 153 -12.92 -27.12 -21.15
CA GLY A 153 -13.68 -28.01 -20.27
C GLY A 153 -13.33 -27.96 -18.77
N SER A 154 -12.65 -26.91 -18.31
CA SER A 154 -12.27 -26.74 -16.90
C SER A 154 -13.07 -25.60 -16.26
N SER A 155 -13.84 -25.93 -15.23
CA SER A 155 -14.68 -25.01 -14.45
C SER A 155 -14.02 -24.77 -13.10
N ASN A 156 -13.17 -23.74 -13.02
CA ASN A 156 -12.78 -23.16 -11.74
C ASN A 156 -13.38 -21.75 -11.69
N ASN A 157 -14.25 -21.49 -10.71
CA ASN A 157 -14.67 -20.14 -10.36
C ASN A 157 -13.45 -19.42 -9.76
N SER A 158 -12.75 -18.62 -10.57
CA SER A 158 -11.60 -17.83 -10.13
C SER A 158 -12.05 -16.57 -9.40
N ARG A 159 -11.27 -16.15 -8.39
CA ARG A 159 -11.44 -14.87 -7.66
C ARG A 159 -11.54 -13.63 -8.56
N THR A 160 -11.07 -13.73 -9.81
CA THR A 160 -11.23 -12.68 -10.83
C THR A 160 -12.69 -12.38 -11.17
N SER A 161 -13.62 -13.32 -10.97
CA SER A 161 -15.06 -13.10 -11.16
C SER A 161 -15.60 -12.00 -10.25
N ASN A 162 -15.10 -11.90 -9.01
CA ASN A 162 -15.53 -10.87 -8.06
C ASN A 162 -15.05 -9.47 -8.48
N ILE A 163 -13.85 -9.37 -9.07
CA ILE A 163 -13.33 -8.10 -9.62
C ILE A 163 -14.14 -7.70 -10.85
N ALA A 164 -14.46 -8.66 -11.72
CA ALA A 164 -15.29 -8.42 -12.89
C ALA A 164 -16.69 -7.88 -12.50
N ASP A 165 -17.32 -8.45 -11.48
CA ASP A 165 -18.63 -8.01 -10.99
C ASP A 165 -18.59 -6.57 -10.44
N LEU A 166 -17.55 -6.24 -9.66
CA LEU A 166 -17.32 -4.87 -9.19
C LEU A 166 -17.14 -3.89 -10.37
N LEU A 167 -16.36 -4.26 -11.38
CA LEU A 167 -16.14 -3.45 -12.57
C LEU A 167 -17.42 -3.27 -13.40
N ILE A 168 -18.22 -4.32 -13.59
CA ILE A 168 -19.48 -4.25 -14.33
C ILE A 168 -20.41 -3.20 -13.69
N SER A 169 -20.47 -3.18 -12.35
CA SER A 169 -21.27 -2.19 -11.62
C SER A 169 -20.78 -0.75 -11.87
N GLU A 170 -19.46 -0.54 -11.86
CA GLU A 170 -18.87 0.78 -12.12
C GLU A 170 -19.03 1.23 -13.56
N VAL A 171 -18.88 0.32 -14.53
CA VAL A 171 -19.03 0.65 -15.94
C VAL A 171 -20.46 1.05 -16.26
N ASN A 172 -21.46 0.47 -15.60
CA ASN A 172 -22.84 0.93 -15.73
C ASN A 172 -22.99 2.40 -15.32
N MET A 173 -22.30 2.82 -14.26
CA MET A 173 -22.28 4.24 -13.85
C MET A 173 -21.58 5.12 -14.90
N ILE A 174 -20.45 4.66 -15.46
CA ILE A 174 -19.71 5.36 -16.52
C ILE A 174 -20.58 5.52 -17.78
N CYS A 175 -21.22 4.45 -18.25
CA CYS A 175 -22.12 4.48 -19.40
C CYS A 175 -23.26 5.48 -19.20
N GLY A 176 -23.82 5.54 -17.98
CA GLY A 176 -24.80 6.56 -17.58
C GLY A 176 -24.24 7.98 -17.68
N LYS A 177 -23.05 8.23 -17.10
CA LYS A 177 -22.36 9.55 -17.15
C LYS A 177 -22.13 10.05 -18.57
N TYR A 178 -21.85 9.17 -19.52
CA TYR A 178 -21.62 9.54 -20.92
C TYR A 178 -22.90 9.57 -21.78
N ASN A 179 -24.10 9.56 -21.18
CA ASN A 179 -25.39 9.57 -21.88
C ASN A 179 -25.44 8.52 -23.00
N LEU A 180 -24.92 7.32 -22.74
CA LEU A 180 -25.12 6.17 -23.60
C LEU A 180 -26.49 5.61 -23.24
N LEU A 181 -27.52 6.08 -23.95
CA LEU A 181 -28.87 5.55 -23.86
C LEU A 181 -28.81 4.01 -23.95
N ASN A 182 -29.34 3.37 -22.92
CA ASN A 182 -29.61 1.94 -22.77
C ASN A 182 -29.13 1.00 -23.88
N PRO A 183 -28.15 0.17 -23.52
CA PRO A 183 -28.35 -1.26 -23.58
C PRO A 183 -28.64 -1.87 -22.20
N VAL A 184 -28.44 -1.13 -21.10
CA VAL A 184 -28.33 -1.73 -19.76
C VAL A 184 -29.47 -1.37 -18.78
N SER A 185 -30.11 -0.20 -18.85
CA SER A 185 -31.10 0.17 -17.82
C SER A 185 -32.48 -0.51 -17.97
N GLU A 186 -32.68 -1.37 -18.96
CA GLU A 186 -33.91 -2.19 -19.05
C GLU A 186 -33.73 -3.59 -18.44
N ILE A 187 -32.51 -3.96 -18.05
CA ILE A 187 -32.25 -5.26 -17.42
C ILE A 187 -32.34 -5.09 -15.90
N SER A 188 -33.57 -5.20 -15.40
CA SER A 188 -33.80 -5.42 -13.96
C SER A 188 -33.05 -6.68 -13.54
N PHE A 189 -32.01 -6.52 -12.70
CA PHE A 189 -31.29 -7.57 -11.96
C PHE A 189 -31.11 -8.91 -12.69
N VAL A 190 -29.97 -9.12 -13.36
CA VAL A 190 -29.23 -10.40 -13.53
C VAL A 190 -28.08 -10.10 -14.51
N THR A 191 -26.83 -10.10 -14.02
CA THR A 191 -25.54 -10.12 -14.78
C THR A 191 -25.56 -9.55 -16.20
N VAL A 192 -25.06 -8.33 -16.37
CA VAL A 192 -24.81 -7.77 -17.71
C VAL A 192 -23.65 -8.54 -18.36
N PRO A 193 -23.85 -9.15 -19.54
CA PRO A 193 -22.76 -9.81 -20.26
C PRO A 193 -21.57 -8.88 -20.49
N VAL A 194 -20.35 -9.34 -20.13
CA VAL A 194 -19.10 -8.57 -20.34
C VAL A 194 -18.96 -8.06 -21.78
N GLN A 195 -19.41 -8.83 -22.76
CA GLN A 195 -19.42 -8.45 -24.18
C GLN A 195 -20.25 -7.20 -24.50
N LEU A 196 -21.39 -7.01 -23.83
CA LEU A 196 -22.22 -5.82 -23.98
C LEU A 196 -21.54 -4.61 -23.35
N VAL A 197 -20.92 -4.81 -22.19
CA VAL A 197 -20.14 -3.79 -21.48
C VAL A 197 -18.95 -3.33 -22.33
N THR A 198 -18.16 -4.26 -22.86
CA THR A 198 -16.99 -3.93 -23.70
C THR A 198 -17.36 -3.27 -25.02
N SER A 199 -18.54 -3.58 -25.58
CA SER A 199 -19.06 -2.89 -26.77
C SER A 199 -19.44 -1.42 -26.48
N ALA A 200 -19.96 -1.13 -25.28
CA ALA A 200 -20.30 0.23 -24.88
C ALA A 200 -19.05 1.12 -24.71
N PHE A 201 -17.92 0.54 -24.27
CA PHE A 201 -16.65 1.25 -24.10
C PHE A 201 -16.17 1.93 -25.38
N LYS A 202 -16.39 1.36 -26.58
CA LYS A 202 -16.01 2.03 -27.85
C LYS A 202 -16.64 3.42 -27.96
N THR A 203 -17.91 3.52 -27.60
CA THR A 203 -18.63 4.81 -27.62
C THR A 203 -18.16 5.73 -26.49
N VAL A 204 -17.86 5.17 -25.30
CA VAL A 204 -17.24 5.93 -24.18
C VAL A 204 -15.91 6.53 -24.62
N PHE A 205 -15.02 5.73 -25.23
CA PHE A 205 -13.71 6.17 -25.68
C PHE A 205 -13.77 7.29 -26.73
N GLN A 206 -14.75 7.22 -27.64
CA GLN A 206 -14.98 8.28 -28.62
C GLN A 206 -15.42 9.59 -27.95
N LYS A 207 -16.31 9.51 -26.95
CA LYS A 207 -16.80 10.68 -26.20
C LYS A 207 -15.78 11.24 -25.19
N ALA A 208 -14.93 10.39 -24.63
CA ALA A 208 -13.87 10.75 -23.69
C ALA A 208 -12.58 11.24 -24.38
N GLU A 209 -12.66 11.57 -25.68
CA GLU A 209 -11.56 12.07 -26.50
C GLU A 209 -10.30 11.18 -26.51
N MET A 210 -10.46 9.86 -26.34
CA MET A 210 -9.35 8.90 -26.27
C MET A 210 -8.78 8.50 -27.64
N ARG A 211 -8.88 9.39 -28.64
CA ARG A 211 -8.51 9.12 -30.03
C ARG A 211 -7.06 8.64 -30.18
N LYS A 212 -6.15 9.17 -29.35
CA LYS A 212 -4.72 8.81 -29.36
C LYS A 212 -4.43 7.36 -28.98
N TYR A 213 -5.37 6.68 -28.32
CA TYR A 213 -5.23 5.28 -27.88
C TYR A 213 -6.11 4.31 -28.68
N MET A 214 -6.86 4.78 -29.68
CA MET A 214 -7.82 3.92 -30.39
C MET A 214 -7.17 2.75 -31.11
N GLN A 215 -5.98 2.95 -31.69
CA GLN A 215 -5.25 1.86 -32.34
C GLN A 215 -4.84 0.77 -31.33
N ASP A 216 -4.39 1.17 -30.15
CA ASP A 216 -4.04 0.22 -29.08
C ASP A 216 -5.29 -0.52 -28.57
N ILE A 217 -6.40 0.20 -28.36
CA ILE A 217 -7.69 -0.37 -27.95
C ILE A 217 -8.19 -1.38 -28.99
N GLU A 218 -8.14 -1.05 -30.28
CA GLU A 218 -8.51 -1.96 -31.37
C GLU A 218 -7.62 -3.20 -31.40
N SER A 219 -6.32 -3.04 -31.10
CA SER A 219 -5.39 -4.18 -31.06
C SER A 219 -5.73 -5.19 -29.95
N ILE A 220 -6.23 -4.71 -28.80
CA ILE A 220 -6.62 -5.57 -27.66
C ILE A 220 -7.73 -6.56 -28.05
N GLU A 221 -8.62 -6.21 -28.98
CA GLU A 221 -9.70 -7.10 -29.43
C GLU A 221 -9.20 -8.40 -30.07
N TYR A 222 -8.02 -8.33 -30.69
CA TYR A 222 -7.38 -9.42 -31.43
C TYR A 222 -6.36 -10.20 -30.60
N TYR A 223 -6.08 -9.78 -29.36
CA TYR A 223 -5.17 -10.49 -28.47
C TYR A 223 -5.85 -11.67 -27.77
N ASN A 224 -5.05 -12.66 -27.38
CA ASN A 224 -5.43 -13.74 -26.47
C ASN A 224 -5.25 -13.29 -25.01
N SER A 225 -5.79 -14.06 -24.06
CA SER A 225 -5.74 -13.76 -22.62
C SER A 225 -4.34 -13.37 -22.14
N ASP A 226 -3.31 -14.18 -22.42
CA ASP A 226 -1.92 -13.94 -22.01
C ASP A 226 -1.34 -12.60 -22.50
N ARG A 227 -1.63 -12.23 -23.76
CA ARG A 227 -1.17 -10.95 -24.32
C ARG A 227 -1.91 -9.77 -23.71
N ILE A 228 -3.20 -9.94 -23.36
CA ILE A 228 -3.98 -8.90 -22.68
C ILE A 228 -3.48 -8.72 -21.26
N LEU A 229 -3.17 -9.81 -20.53
CA LEU A 229 -2.58 -9.77 -19.19
C LEU A 229 -1.30 -8.92 -19.20
N LYS A 230 -0.38 -9.19 -20.13
CA LYS A 230 0.86 -8.40 -20.32
C LYS A 230 0.64 -6.93 -20.72
N LYS A 231 -0.59 -6.56 -21.12
CA LYS A 231 -0.96 -5.19 -21.46
C LYS A 231 -1.67 -4.46 -20.32
N LEU A 232 -2.05 -5.13 -19.24
CA LEU A 232 -2.69 -4.50 -18.08
C LEU A 232 -1.83 -3.42 -17.40
N PRO A 233 -0.52 -3.63 -17.14
CA PRO A 233 0.32 -2.59 -16.55
C PRO A 233 0.41 -1.35 -17.42
N TRP A 234 0.51 -1.55 -18.74
CA TRP A 234 0.52 -0.45 -19.70
C TRP A 234 -0.81 0.32 -19.69
N ALA A 235 -1.95 -0.38 -19.67
CA ALA A 235 -3.26 0.27 -19.63
C ALA A 235 -3.46 1.08 -18.34
N PHE A 236 -3.03 0.53 -17.20
CA PHE A 236 -2.97 1.24 -15.93
C PHE A 236 -2.09 2.49 -16.02
N ALA A 237 -0.86 2.35 -16.53
CA ALA A 237 0.09 3.45 -16.70
C ALA A 237 -0.49 4.59 -17.52
N MET A 238 -1.12 4.28 -18.66
CA MET A 238 -1.71 5.29 -19.53
C MET A 238 -2.85 6.05 -18.84
N ASP A 239 -3.65 5.39 -18.00
CA ASP A 239 -4.67 6.08 -17.22
C ASP A 239 -4.07 6.95 -16.10
N VAL A 240 -2.98 6.54 -15.46
CA VAL A 240 -2.27 7.40 -14.50
C VAL A 240 -1.68 8.65 -15.19
N ILE A 241 -1.11 8.50 -16.39
CA ILE A 241 -0.65 9.66 -17.19
C ILE A 241 -1.82 10.59 -17.54
N ARG A 242 -2.99 10.04 -17.90
CA ARG A 242 -4.19 10.85 -18.15
C ARG A 242 -4.66 11.57 -16.89
N LEU A 243 -4.56 10.92 -15.74
CA LEU A 243 -4.88 11.52 -14.44
C LEU A 243 -3.96 12.71 -14.16
N GLU A 244 -2.66 12.54 -14.34
CA GLU A 244 -1.66 13.60 -14.16
C GLU A 244 -1.88 14.78 -15.11
N GLN A 245 -2.21 14.52 -16.38
CA GLN A 245 -2.62 15.55 -17.35
C GLN A 245 -3.89 16.29 -16.92
N MET A 246 -4.86 15.59 -16.30
CA MET A 246 -6.07 16.20 -15.78
C MET A 246 -5.77 17.12 -14.61
N ILE A 247 -4.96 16.67 -13.65
CA ILE A 247 -4.55 17.44 -12.47
C ILE A 247 -3.80 18.71 -12.88
N SER A 248 -2.86 18.59 -13.82
CA SER A 248 -2.08 19.71 -14.33
C SER A 248 -2.95 20.79 -15.00
N LYS A 249 -4.03 20.41 -15.68
CA LYS A 249 -4.98 21.35 -16.31
C LYS A 249 -5.86 22.10 -15.32
N THR A 250 -5.96 21.63 -14.08
CA THR A 250 -6.84 22.21 -13.06
C THR A 250 -6.23 23.38 -12.28
N GLY A 251 -5.03 23.83 -12.65
CA GLY A 251 -4.36 24.97 -12.00
C GLY A 251 -3.68 24.61 -10.69
N PHE A 252 -3.79 23.36 -10.22
CA PHE A 252 -2.89 22.82 -9.20
C PHE A 252 -1.51 22.68 -9.86
N ARG A 253 -0.49 23.39 -9.36
CA ARG A 253 0.91 23.12 -9.74
C ARG A 253 1.13 21.62 -9.54
N ALA A 254 1.70 20.96 -10.55
CA ALA A 254 1.93 19.51 -10.67
C ALA A 254 1.94 18.81 -9.30
N MET A 255 0.78 18.31 -8.89
CA MET A 255 0.60 17.64 -7.62
C MET A 255 1.11 16.21 -7.80
N PRO A 256 2.25 15.86 -7.19
CA PRO A 256 2.91 14.60 -7.49
C PRO A 256 2.06 13.43 -7.00
N ILE A 257 2.11 12.34 -7.77
CA ILE A 257 1.47 11.08 -7.42
C ILE A 257 2.55 10.21 -6.76
N ILE A 258 2.26 9.75 -5.55
CA ILE A 258 3.17 8.89 -4.77
C ILE A 258 2.51 7.54 -4.59
N ILE A 259 3.18 6.49 -5.08
CA ILE A 259 2.70 5.11 -4.98
C ILE A 259 3.69 4.33 -4.13
N ALA A 260 3.25 3.93 -2.93
CA ALA A 260 4.05 3.10 -2.04
C ALA A 260 3.67 1.63 -2.14
N ILE A 261 4.65 0.75 -2.29
CA ILE A 261 4.50 -0.71 -2.25
C ILE A 261 5.34 -1.26 -1.10
N ASP A 262 4.69 -1.83 -0.11
CA ASP A 262 5.30 -2.44 1.07
C ASP A 262 5.48 -3.95 0.89
N THR A 263 6.45 -4.52 1.60
CA THR A 263 6.79 -5.95 1.61
C THR A 263 7.15 -6.51 0.22
N VAL A 264 7.94 -5.77 -0.55
CA VAL A 264 8.39 -6.12 -1.93
C VAL A 264 9.10 -7.47 -2.00
N GLU A 265 9.72 -7.91 -0.91
CA GLU A 265 10.34 -9.22 -0.84
C GLU A 265 9.39 -10.39 -1.15
N ARG A 266 8.07 -10.22 -0.96
CA ARG A 266 7.06 -11.24 -1.28
C ARG A 266 7.00 -11.62 -2.76
N LEU A 267 7.53 -10.78 -3.64
CA LEU A 267 7.64 -11.09 -5.06
C LEU A 267 8.81 -12.07 -5.36
N PHE A 268 9.71 -12.27 -4.40
CA PHE A 268 10.96 -13.03 -4.55
C PHE A 268 11.01 -14.31 -3.69
N TYR A 269 10.13 -14.46 -2.70
CA TYR A 269 10.23 -15.52 -1.69
C TYR A 269 9.44 -16.80 -2.03
N ASP A 270 10.17 -17.88 -2.33
CA ASP A 270 9.94 -19.21 -1.73
C ASP A 270 11.23 -19.96 -1.34
N ASN A 271 12.41 -19.34 -1.51
CA ASN A 271 13.68 -19.92 -1.09
C ASN A 271 14.61 -18.87 -0.43
N PRO A 272 14.85 -18.94 0.90
CA PRO A 272 15.69 -17.97 1.62
C PRO A 272 17.14 -17.93 1.13
N ASP A 273 17.60 -18.93 0.37
CA ASP A 273 18.93 -18.95 -0.24
C ASP A 273 19.02 -18.15 -1.55
N ASN A 274 17.90 -17.60 -2.06
CA ASN A 274 17.86 -17.03 -3.41
C ASN A 274 16.96 -15.77 -3.53
N VAL A 275 17.22 -14.77 -2.68
CA VAL A 275 16.57 -13.43 -2.63
C VAL A 275 16.50 -12.70 -3.99
N ASN A 276 17.20 -13.17 -5.02
CA ASN A 276 17.31 -12.55 -6.34
C ASN A 276 16.72 -13.38 -7.49
N ASN A 277 15.97 -14.45 -7.21
CA ASN A 277 15.28 -15.21 -8.27
C ASN A 277 13.76 -15.13 -8.04
N PRO A 278 13.03 -14.33 -8.83
CA PRO A 278 11.62 -14.09 -8.59
C PRO A 278 10.79 -15.35 -8.87
N GLU A 279 9.89 -15.69 -7.95
CA GLU A 279 8.93 -16.79 -8.13
C GLU A 279 7.79 -16.37 -9.08
N TYR A 280 7.36 -15.11 -8.94
CA TYR A 280 6.37 -14.49 -9.81
C TYR A 280 7.07 -13.78 -10.97
N ASP A 281 6.35 -13.61 -12.08
CA ASP A 281 6.83 -12.69 -13.12
C ASP A 281 6.82 -11.26 -12.54
N ILE A 282 7.99 -10.73 -12.19
CA ILE A 282 8.13 -9.35 -11.69
C ILE A 282 8.31 -8.33 -12.82
N SER A 283 8.33 -8.79 -14.08
CA SER A 283 8.62 -7.92 -15.21
C SER A 283 7.51 -6.90 -15.48
N TRP A 284 6.29 -7.16 -15.01
CA TRP A 284 5.21 -6.17 -15.05
C TRP A 284 5.56 -4.93 -14.20
N LEU A 285 6.26 -5.10 -13.08
CA LEU A 285 6.63 -4.02 -12.16
C LEU A 285 8.00 -3.43 -12.53
N PHE A 286 9.05 -4.26 -12.56
CA PHE A 286 10.44 -3.82 -12.73
C PHE A 286 10.95 -3.84 -14.18
N GLY A 287 10.23 -4.47 -15.12
CA GLY A 287 10.78 -4.79 -16.44
C GLY A 287 11.67 -6.02 -16.39
N LYS A 288 12.36 -6.36 -17.49
CA LYS A 288 13.26 -7.52 -17.50
C LYS A 288 14.57 -7.19 -16.76
N PRO A 289 14.90 -7.91 -15.67
CA PRO A 289 16.14 -7.69 -14.94
C PRO A 289 17.37 -7.88 -15.83
N GLY A 290 18.41 -7.05 -15.61
CA GLY A 290 19.73 -7.21 -16.25
C GLY A 290 19.85 -6.76 -17.71
N ALA A 291 18.76 -6.36 -18.38
CA ALA A 291 18.79 -5.91 -19.77
C ALA A 291 18.73 -4.37 -19.95
N GLY A 292 18.70 -3.61 -18.85
CA GLY A 292 18.35 -2.19 -18.90
C GLY A 292 16.93 -1.95 -19.43
N ASP A 293 16.05 -2.93 -19.27
CA ASP A 293 14.70 -2.92 -19.83
C ASP A 293 13.77 -2.05 -18.96
N THR A 294 13.43 -0.88 -19.47
CA THR A 294 12.56 0.10 -18.81
C THR A 294 11.09 -0.09 -19.17
N THR A 295 10.65 -1.28 -19.61
CA THR A 295 9.23 -1.52 -19.92
C THR A 295 8.36 -1.82 -18.71
N GLY A 296 8.95 -1.98 -17.52
CA GLY A 296 8.23 -2.19 -16.28
C GLY A 296 7.36 -0.99 -15.90
N LEU A 297 6.32 -1.24 -15.11
CA LEU A 297 5.41 -0.20 -14.63
C LEU A 297 6.15 0.96 -13.93
N LEU A 298 7.18 0.63 -13.13
CA LEU A 298 7.98 1.61 -12.41
C LEU A 298 8.64 2.66 -13.31
N TYR A 299 8.90 2.33 -14.58
CA TYR A 299 9.58 3.22 -15.53
C TYR A 299 8.62 3.78 -16.60
N THR A 300 7.37 3.33 -16.63
CA THR A 300 6.40 3.67 -17.69
C THR A 300 5.59 4.92 -17.34
N ILE A 301 5.47 5.27 -16.06
CA ILE A 301 4.63 6.39 -15.60
C ILE A 301 5.51 7.59 -15.20
N PRO A 302 5.64 8.64 -16.05
CA PRO A 302 6.31 9.88 -15.66
C PRO A 302 5.54 10.56 -14.51
N SER A 303 6.18 11.50 -13.81
CA SER A 303 5.57 12.29 -12.74
C SER A 303 5.05 11.48 -11.53
N VAL A 304 5.51 10.23 -11.37
CA VAL A 304 5.20 9.38 -10.21
C VAL A 304 6.47 9.16 -9.38
N LEU A 305 6.34 9.29 -8.06
CA LEU A 305 7.34 8.81 -7.10
C LEU A 305 6.92 7.43 -6.60
N TRP A 306 7.71 6.41 -6.94
CA TRP A 306 7.53 5.06 -6.43
C TRP A 306 8.29 4.87 -5.13
N VAL A 307 7.61 4.45 -4.07
CA VAL A 307 8.22 4.17 -2.76
C VAL A 307 8.10 2.69 -2.45
N LEU A 308 9.17 1.97 -2.67
CA LEU A 308 9.26 0.54 -2.44
C LEU A 308 9.85 0.27 -1.06
N CYS A 309 9.39 -0.80 -0.39
CA CYS A 309 9.93 -1.21 0.91
C CYS A 309 10.12 -2.72 0.96
N GLY A 310 11.25 -3.16 1.52
CA GLY A 310 11.45 -4.57 1.78
C GLY A 310 12.51 -4.91 2.82
N ARG A 311 12.77 -6.20 3.02
CA ARG A 311 13.76 -6.66 4.01
C ARG A 311 15.19 -6.55 3.50
N ASP A 312 15.40 -7.05 2.31
CA ASP A 312 16.73 -7.29 1.77
C ASP A 312 17.06 -6.28 0.67
N ARG A 313 18.34 -6.02 0.45
CA ARG A 313 18.77 -5.21 -0.68
C ARG A 313 18.46 -5.94 -1.99
N LEU A 314 17.89 -5.25 -2.97
CA LEU A 314 17.68 -5.80 -4.31
C LEU A 314 19.00 -5.80 -5.10
N ASN A 315 19.17 -6.75 -6.01
CA ASN A 315 20.28 -6.73 -6.96
C ASN A 315 20.24 -5.43 -7.79
N ASP A 316 21.41 -4.84 -8.05
CA ASP A 316 21.55 -3.65 -8.89
C ASP A 316 21.05 -3.89 -10.34
N GLU A 317 20.97 -5.15 -10.79
CA GLU A 317 20.33 -5.54 -12.07
C GLU A 317 18.80 -5.39 -12.07
N VAL A 318 18.16 -5.42 -10.90
CA VAL A 318 16.71 -5.22 -10.71
C VAL A 318 16.41 -3.76 -10.45
N LEU A 319 17.16 -3.15 -9.53
CA LEU A 319 17.03 -1.74 -9.18
C LEU A 319 18.41 -1.17 -8.84
N PRO A 320 18.92 -0.17 -9.59
CA PRO A 320 20.21 0.44 -9.32
C PRO A 320 20.36 0.92 -7.88
N GLY A 321 21.57 0.76 -7.32
CA GLY A 321 21.86 1.08 -5.92
C GLY A 321 21.61 2.54 -5.51
N GLU A 322 21.62 3.48 -6.46
CA GLU A 322 21.31 4.90 -6.21
C GLU A 322 19.85 5.15 -5.81
N PHE A 323 18.95 4.23 -6.17
CA PHE A 323 17.55 4.25 -5.75
C PHE A 323 17.33 3.53 -4.41
N GLN A 324 18.36 2.88 -3.84
CA GLN A 324 18.21 2.03 -2.66
C GLN A 324 18.80 2.69 -1.41
N PHE A 325 17.99 2.79 -0.36
CA PHE A 325 18.40 3.33 0.93
C PHE A 325 18.23 2.29 2.05
N LYS A 326 19.33 2.00 2.77
CA LYS A 326 19.31 1.08 3.91
C LYS A 326 18.86 1.83 5.16
N LEU A 327 17.78 1.36 5.77
CA LEU A 327 17.40 1.79 7.11
C LEU A 327 18.26 1.09 8.14
N GLU A 328 19.03 1.89 8.87
CA GLU A 328 19.88 1.41 9.95
C GLU A 328 19.12 1.32 11.28
N ARG A 329 19.71 0.55 12.18
CA ARG A 329 19.30 0.47 13.59
C ARG A 329 19.50 1.83 14.25
N LEU A 330 18.64 2.15 15.20
CA LEU A 330 18.79 3.33 16.04
C LEU A 330 20.09 3.20 16.84
N ASP A 331 20.84 4.30 16.93
CA ASP A 331 21.95 4.34 17.87
C ASP A 331 21.47 4.45 19.33
N ALA A 332 22.40 4.29 20.28
CA ALA A 332 22.09 4.31 21.70
C ALA A 332 21.47 5.64 22.17
N SER A 333 21.91 6.77 21.59
CA SER A 333 21.35 8.09 21.92
C SER A 333 19.89 8.22 21.50
N HIS A 334 19.54 7.71 20.32
CA HIS A 334 18.16 7.74 19.84
C HIS A 334 17.26 6.73 20.56
N VAL A 335 17.80 5.57 20.97
CA VAL A 335 17.08 4.64 21.85
C VAL A 335 16.75 5.30 23.19
N GLU A 336 17.72 5.99 23.79
CA GLU A 336 17.52 6.75 25.03
C GLU A 336 16.48 7.85 24.84
N GLU A 337 16.56 8.62 23.75
CA GLU A 337 15.57 9.65 23.42
C GLU A 337 14.16 9.05 23.37
N VAL A 338 13.95 7.97 22.61
CA VAL A 338 12.63 7.33 22.48
C VAL A 338 12.07 6.89 23.83
N ILE A 339 12.89 6.33 24.73
CA ILE A 339 12.45 5.90 26.07
C ILE A 339 12.07 7.11 26.91
N ARG A 340 12.93 8.14 26.94
CA ARG A 340 12.70 9.35 27.75
C ARG A 340 11.48 10.14 27.27
N THR A 341 11.26 10.25 25.96
CA THR A 341 10.08 10.95 25.41
C THR A 341 8.76 10.23 25.72
N ARG A 342 8.80 8.93 26.02
CA ARG A 342 7.61 8.16 26.45
C ARG A 342 7.26 8.33 27.93
N GLU A 343 7.90 9.26 28.64
CA GLU A 343 7.73 9.48 30.08
C GLU A 343 8.03 8.24 30.93
N ILE A 344 8.88 7.34 30.43
CA ILE A 344 9.30 6.15 31.18
C ILE A 344 10.40 6.57 32.13
N THR A 345 10.14 6.48 33.43
CA THR A 345 11.13 6.75 34.50
C THR A 345 12.10 5.57 34.64
N ALA A 346 12.84 5.24 33.57
CA ALA A 346 13.86 4.21 33.59
C ALA A 346 15.20 4.78 34.09
N SER A 347 15.92 4.03 34.91
CA SER A 347 17.32 4.33 35.23
C SER A 347 18.21 4.13 34.00
N ASP A 348 19.38 4.77 33.98
CA ASP A 348 20.34 4.61 32.88
C ASP A 348 20.78 3.15 32.69
N GLU A 349 20.78 2.35 33.77
CA GLU A 349 21.06 0.91 33.73
C GLU A 349 19.98 0.12 32.98
N ILE A 350 18.70 0.47 33.18
CA ILE A 350 17.57 -0.14 32.45
C ILE A 350 17.63 0.25 30.97
N ILE A 351 17.95 1.52 30.66
CA ILE A 351 18.10 2.00 29.28
C ILE A 351 19.24 1.25 28.57
N ALA A 352 20.37 1.05 29.24
CA ALA A 352 21.47 0.26 28.71
C ALA A 352 21.07 -1.19 28.42
N ALA A 353 20.33 -1.84 29.33
CA ALA A 353 19.82 -3.20 29.13
C ALA A 353 18.83 -3.29 27.97
N ILE A 354 17.95 -2.30 27.80
CA ILE A 354 17.02 -2.21 26.66
C ILE A 354 17.79 -2.02 25.36
N ASN A 355 18.79 -1.15 25.33
CA ASN A 355 19.59 -0.93 24.14
C ASN A 355 20.37 -2.20 23.73
N GLU A 356 20.94 -2.91 24.70
CA GLU A 356 21.64 -4.17 24.48
C GLU A 356 20.73 -5.23 23.84
N VAL A 357 19.51 -5.42 24.37
CA VAL A 357 18.64 -6.49 23.89
C VAL A 357 17.87 -6.14 22.61
N THR A 358 17.58 -4.86 22.38
CA THR A 358 16.88 -4.41 21.18
C THR A 358 17.82 -4.22 20.00
N GLU A 359 19.12 -4.03 20.27
CA GLU A 359 20.15 -3.66 19.30
C GLU A 359 19.69 -2.49 18.39
N GLY A 360 18.91 -1.56 18.93
CA GLY A 360 18.38 -0.41 18.18
C GLY A 360 17.25 -0.72 17.19
N VAL A 361 16.62 -1.90 17.26
CA VAL A 361 15.46 -2.24 16.40
C VAL A 361 14.17 -1.63 16.98
N PRO A 362 13.49 -0.69 16.29
CA PRO A 362 12.33 0.02 16.82
C PRO A 362 11.17 -0.87 17.27
N ALA A 363 10.86 -1.96 16.57
CA ALA A 363 9.80 -2.87 16.98
C ALA A 363 10.08 -3.54 18.34
N TYR A 364 11.34 -3.87 18.63
CA TYR A 364 11.73 -4.46 19.91
C TYR A 364 11.77 -3.40 21.01
N LEU A 365 12.15 -2.17 20.66
CA LEU A 365 12.09 -1.04 21.56
C LEU A 365 10.65 -0.72 21.97
N ASP A 366 9.68 -0.82 21.06
CA ASP A 366 8.25 -0.69 21.37
C ASP A 366 7.82 -1.70 22.43
N ILE A 367 8.19 -2.98 22.28
CA ILE A 367 7.87 -4.04 23.23
C ILE A 367 8.50 -3.76 24.61
N CYS A 368 9.78 -3.37 24.62
CA CYS A 368 10.48 -3.06 25.87
C CYS A 368 9.89 -1.83 26.57
N ALA A 369 9.53 -0.79 25.81
CA ALA A 369 8.89 0.40 26.35
C ALA A 369 7.51 0.08 26.95
N GLU A 370 6.71 -0.77 26.30
CA GLU A 370 5.42 -1.21 26.84
C GLU A 370 5.58 -2.07 28.10
N LEU A 371 6.58 -2.96 28.14
CA LEU A 371 6.93 -3.70 29.36
C LEU A 371 7.26 -2.76 30.52
N CYS A 372 8.02 -1.69 30.27
CA CYS A 372 8.34 -0.71 31.30
C CYS A 372 7.09 -0.04 31.86
N ILE A 373 6.11 0.25 31.00
CA ILE A 373 4.89 0.97 31.39
C ILE A 373 3.96 0.06 32.17
N GLU A 374 3.79 -1.20 31.76
CA GLU A 374 2.95 -2.15 32.48
C GLU A 374 3.51 -2.50 33.87
N LYS A 375 4.84 -2.40 34.06
CA LYS A 375 5.50 -2.65 35.35
C LYS A 375 5.75 -1.40 36.20
N GLU A 376 5.60 -0.20 35.63
CA GLU A 376 5.86 1.08 36.28
C GLU A 376 7.21 1.08 37.05
N ASP A 377 7.20 1.31 38.37
CA ASP A 377 8.39 1.39 39.20
C ASP A 377 9.04 0.03 39.54
N ALA A 378 8.42 -1.09 39.14
CA ALA A 378 8.91 -2.44 39.44
C ALA A 378 9.85 -3.02 38.36
N VAL A 379 10.23 -2.20 37.37
CA VAL A 379 11.12 -2.61 36.27
C VAL A 379 12.54 -2.82 36.78
N THR A 380 13.14 -3.94 36.40
CA THR A 380 14.52 -4.28 36.75
C THR A 380 15.32 -4.67 35.51
N THR A 381 16.66 -4.67 35.57
CA THR A 381 17.51 -5.11 34.45
C THR A 381 17.26 -6.57 34.06
N GLU A 382 16.91 -7.44 35.03
CA GLU A 382 16.56 -8.84 34.80
C GLU A 382 15.38 -9.02 33.83
N ASP A 383 14.52 -8.00 33.69
CA ASP A 383 13.38 -8.00 32.77
C ASP A 383 13.79 -7.95 31.29
N PHE A 384 15.03 -7.55 31.01
CA PHE A 384 15.59 -7.44 29.67
C PHE A 384 16.67 -8.51 29.39
N GLU A 385 17.00 -9.34 30.37
CA GLU A 385 17.94 -10.45 30.21
C GLU A 385 17.35 -11.65 29.44
N GLY A 386 18.21 -12.38 28.72
CA GLY A 386 17.86 -13.64 28.05
C GLY A 386 17.37 -13.50 26.60
N GLY A 387 17.58 -12.34 25.99
CA GLY A 387 17.34 -12.10 24.56
C GLY A 387 15.88 -11.83 24.20
N ILE A 388 15.67 -11.43 22.94
CA ILE A 388 14.38 -10.91 22.48
C ILE A 388 13.21 -11.92 22.59
N THR A 389 13.45 -13.21 22.36
CA THR A 389 12.41 -14.24 22.49
C THR A 389 11.86 -14.31 23.91
N ARG A 390 12.71 -14.16 24.92
CA ARG A 390 12.28 -14.17 26.32
C ARG A 390 11.49 -12.92 26.68
N ILE A 391 11.89 -11.77 26.13
CA ILE A 391 11.16 -10.50 26.28
C ILE A 391 9.77 -10.58 25.65
N VAL A 392 9.67 -11.10 24.43
CA VAL A 392 8.37 -11.31 23.75
C VAL A 392 7.48 -12.21 24.60
N ASN A 393 8.01 -13.31 25.14
CA ASN A 393 7.24 -14.21 26.02
C ASN A 393 6.78 -13.52 27.31
N ARG A 394 7.63 -12.71 27.95
CA ARG A 394 7.26 -11.91 29.13
C ARG A 394 6.16 -10.91 28.80
N TYR A 395 6.27 -10.22 27.68
CA TYR A 395 5.24 -9.29 27.20
C TYR A 395 3.92 -10.00 26.93
N MET A 396 3.95 -11.17 26.27
CA MET A 396 2.76 -12.00 26.07
C MET A 396 2.13 -12.43 27.40
N GLN A 397 2.88 -12.66 28.47
CA GLN A 397 2.30 -13.00 29.79
C GLN A 397 1.48 -11.85 30.40
N LEU A 398 1.83 -10.60 30.09
CA LEU A 398 1.12 -9.40 30.55
C LEU A 398 -0.15 -9.09 29.74
N MET A 399 -0.32 -9.74 28.58
CA MET A 399 -1.55 -9.62 27.78
C MET A 399 -2.74 -10.27 28.49
N THR A 400 -3.94 -9.73 28.23
CA THR A 400 -5.19 -10.38 28.66
C THR A 400 -5.36 -11.72 27.93
N ASP A 401 -6.17 -12.62 28.48
CA ASP A 401 -6.41 -13.91 27.83
C ASP A 401 -7.05 -13.72 26.44
N THR A 402 -7.94 -12.74 26.28
CA THR A 402 -8.50 -12.33 24.99
C THR A 402 -7.43 -11.83 24.02
N ASP A 403 -6.48 -10.99 24.47
CA ASP A 403 -5.39 -10.51 23.62
C ASP A 403 -4.45 -11.66 23.19
N LYS A 404 -4.19 -12.63 24.07
CA LYS A 404 -3.39 -13.82 23.76
C LYS A 404 -4.09 -14.72 22.75
N GLU A 405 -5.39 -14.97 22.94
CA GLU A 405 -6.22 -15.75 22.03
C GLU A 405 -6.28 -15.07 20.66
N ASN A 406 -6.51 -13.75 20.62
CA ASN A 406 -6.45 -12.97 19.40
C ASN A 406 -5.08 -13.09 18.73
N LEU A 407 -3.98 -12.86 19.45
CA LEU A 407 -2.64 -12.99 18.88
C LEU A 407 -2.36 -14.40 18.34
N HIS A 408 -2.82 -15.44 19.05
CA HIS A 408 -2.69 -16.82 18.60
C HIS A 408 -3.50 -17.09 17.32
N LEU A 409 -4.70 -16.54 17.24
CA LEU A 409 -5.55 -16.61 16.05
C LEU A 409 -4.95 -15.83 14.88
N MET A 410 -4.45 -14.61 15.12
CA MET A 410 -3.75 -13.77 14.13
C MET A 410 -2.51 -14.47 13.56
N THR A 411 -1.73 -15.15 14.41
CA THR A 411 -0.50 -15.85 14.01
C THR A 411 -0.77 -17.17 13.31
N SER A 412 -1.89 -17.84 13.63
CA SER A 412 -2.26 -19.12 13.02
C SER A 412 -2.89 -18.97 11.63
N LEU A 413 -3.57 -17.86 11.36
CA LEU A 413 -4.26 -17.63 10.08
C LEU A 413 -3.34 -17.07 9.00
N GLY A 414 -2.27 -16.35 9.37
CA GLY A 414 -1.22 -15.87 8.45
C GLY A 414 -1.67 -14.77 7.47
N GLN A 415 -2.94 -14.78 7.03
CA GLN A 415 -3.62 -13.79 6.21
C GLN A 415 -5.01 -13.53 6.81
N TRP A 416 -5.48 -12.29 6.68
CA TRP A 416 -6.84 -11.90 7.04
C TRP A 416 -7.55 -11.43 5.78
N ILE A 417 -8.60 -12.13 5.39
CA ILE A 417 -9.64 -11.56 4.53
C ILE A 417 -10.87 -11.28 5.40
N ASP A 418 -11.62 -10.22 5.08
CA ASP A 418 -12.82 -9.82 5.85
C ASP A 418 -13.85 -10.97 6.01
N GLN A 419 -13.79 -11.95 5.10
CA GLN A 419 -14.57 -13.18 5.15
C GLN A 419 -14.26 -14.04 6.39
N ASP A 420 -12.99 -14.14 6.80
CA ASP A 420 -12.55 -14.97 7.92
C ASP A 420 -13.07 -14.41 9.25
N PHE A 421 -13.18 -13.09 9.36
CA PHE A 421 -13.74 -12.42 10.55
C PHE A 421 -15.23 -12.71 10.73
N ILE A 422 -15.99 -12.74 9.61
CA ILE A 422 -17.43 -13.03 9.63
C ILE A 422 -17.66 -14.48 10.08
N GLU A 423 -16.90 -15.43 9.54
CA GLU A 423 -17.03 -16.85 9.88
C GLU A 423 -16.68 -17.16 11.34
N ILE A 424 -15.74 -16.42 11.93
CA ILE A 424 -15.35 -16.57 13.34
C ILE A 424 -16.36 -15.86 14.26
N SER A 425 -16.99 -14.77 13.81
CA SER A 425 -17.99 -14.04 14.60
C SER A 425 -19.36 -14.73 14.70
N ASP A 426 -19.59 -15.73 13.85
CA ASP A 426 -20.82 -16.56 13.81
C ASP A 426 -20.68 -17.91 14.57
N LEU A 427 -19.53 -18.17 15.20
CA LEU A 427 -19.28 -19.28 16.14
C LEU A 427 -19.48 -18.83 17.59
#